data_AF-A0A7I8DB98-F1
#
_entry.id   AF-A0A7I8DB98-F1
#
_cell.length_a   1.000
_cell.length_b   1.000
_cell.length_c   1.000
_cell.angle_alpha   90.00
_cell.angle_beta   90.00
_cell.angle_gamma   90.00
#
_symmetry.space_group_name_H-M   'P 1'
#
loop_
_entity.id
_entity.type
_entity.pdbx_description
1 polymer ?
#
loop_
_entity_poly.entity_id
_entity_poly.type
_entity_poly.pdbx_seq_one_letter_code
_entity_poly.pdbx_strand_id
1 'polypeptide(L)'
;MCADIGFDMQENTANNGKFVELSFPLWYYKNPPIEWWVVIMEHLVFMQEALKEAAKAASLGEVPIGAVVVRDGQVIARAHNMREIWKDPTAHAEIIAIREASRILGGWRLTGCKLYVTLEPCPMCAGAILLARMDEIIFGAKEPKFGAAGSLVNLIETDQFNHRPHLSSGIMADECGMILKEFFKTRR
;
A
#
# COMPACT_ATOMS: atom_id res chain seq x y z
N MET A 1 0.61 30.48 -24.43
CA MET A 1 1.35 31.39 -23.54
C MET A 1 1.72 30.58 -22.30
N CYS A 2 2.97 30.09 -22.24
CA CYS A 2 3.50 29.50 -21.02
C CYS A 2 3.57 30.62 -19.97
N ALA A 3 2.79 30.52 -18.91
CA ALA A 3 2.97 31.39 -17.76
C ALA A 3 4.11 30.83 -16.92
N ASP A 4 5.18 31.62 -16.80
CA ASP A 4 6.31 31.33 -15.93
C ASP A 4 5.82 31.05 -14.51
N ILE A 5 6.08 29.84 -14.02
CA ILE A 5 5.78 29.43 -12.66
C ILE A 5 6.86 30.06 -11.77
N GLY A 6 6.60 31.27 -11.28
CA GLY A 6 7.45 31.92 -10.29
C GLY A 6 7.43 31.13 -8.99
N PHE A 7 8.50 30.40 -8.69
CA PHE A 7 8.74 29.76 -7.40
C PHE A 7 9.29 30.82 -6.44
N ASP A 8 8.54 31.12 -5.37
CA ASP A 8 9.10 31.86 -4.23
C ASP A 8 9.76 30.84 -3.29
N MET A 9 11.07 30.70 -3.41
CA MET A 9 11.89 29.83 -2.57
C MET A 9 12.26 30.59 -1.30
N GLN A 10 11.57 30.32 -0.19
CA GLN A 10 12.10 30.70 1.12
C GLN A 10 12.88 29.52 1.72
N GLU A 11 14.21 29.65 1.72
CA GLU A 11 15.10 28.75 2.44
C GLU A 11 14.98 29.01 3.95
N ASN A 12 14.34 28.10 4.69
CA ASN A 12 14.39 28.13 6.15
C ASN A 12 15.55 27.25 6.63
N THR A 13 16.69 27.87 6.95
CA THR A 13 17.91 27.20 7.42
C THR A 13 17.78 26.79 8.89
N ALA A 14 17.01 25.75 9.19
CA ALA A 14 16.96 25.17 10.53
C ALA A 14 16.47 23.70 10.55
N ASN A 15 17.21 22.79 9.90
CA ASN A 15 17.44 21.39 10.30
C ASN A 15 17.95 20.57 9.11
N ASN A 16 18.89 19.65 9.39
CA ASN A 16 19.54 18.76 8.42
C ASN A 16 18.60 17.65 7.89
N GLY A 17 17.54 18.05 7.20
CA GLY A 17 16.66 17.18 6.43
C GLY A 17 15.78 18.08 5.56
N LYS A 18 16.08 18.16 4.27
CA LYS A 18 15.36 19.02 3.31
C LYS A 18 13.92 18.50 3.13
N PHE A 19 13.03 18.84 4.04
CA PHE A 19 11.60 18.83 3.78
C PHE A 19 11.27 20.15 3.09
N VAL A 20 11.09 20.09 1.76
CA VAL A 20 10.47 21.17 1.03
C VAL A 20 8.97 21.02 1.28
N GLU A 21 8.42 21.83 2.17
CA GLU A 21 6.97 21.91 2.35
C GLU A 21 6.41 22.61 1.11
N LEU A 22 6.01 21.81 0.12
CA LEU A 22 5.39 22.31 -1.11
C LEU A 22 3.97 22.78 -0.78
N SER A 23 3.83 24.05 -0.38
CA SER A 23 2.53 24.69 -0.26
C SER A 23 2.05 25.12 -1.65
N PHE A 24 1.04 24.45 -2.18
CA PHE A 24 0.41 24.88 -3.43
C PHE A 24 -0.66 25.94 -3.16
N PRO A 25 -0.89 26.89 -4.07
CA PRO A 25 -2.00 27.83 -3.95
C PRO A 25 -3.36 27.09 -3.86
N LEU A 26 -4.33 27.63 -3.12
CA LEU A 26 -5.69 27.07 -2.97
C LEU A 26 -6.39 26.71 -4.31
N TRP A 27 -6.06 27.41 -5.41
CA TRP A 27 -6.62 27.11 -6.73
C TRP A 27 -6.07 25.80 -7.34
N TYR A 28 -4.85 25.40 -6.99
CA TYR A 28 -4.22 24.14 -7.43
C TYR A 28 -4.95 22.93 -6.84
N TYR A 29 -5.39 23.03 -5.58
CA TYR A 29 -6.24 22.01 -4.96
C TYR A 29 -7.68 22.01 -5.50
N LYS A 30 -8.15 23.14 -6.06
CA LYS A 30 -9.47 23.25 -6.69
C LYS A 30 -9.51 22.74 -8.13
N ASN A 31 -8.37 22.72 -8.82
CA ASN A 31 -8.21 22.22 -10.18
C ASN A 31 -6.87 21.46 -10.29
N PRO A 32 -6.74 20.29 -9.67
CA PRO A 32 -5.50 19.55 -9.77
C PRO A 32 -5.32 19.03 -11.21
N PRO A 33 -4.07 18.81 -11.64
CA PRO A 33 -3.79 18.29 -12.99
C PRO A 33 -4.57 16.98 -13.23
N ILE A 34 -5.04 16.77 -14.46
CA ILE A 34 -5.79 15.56 -14.85
C ILE A 34 -5.05 14.28 -14.45
N GLU A 35 -3.73 14.29 -14.55
CA GLU A 35 -2.85 13.17 -14.18
C GLU A 35 -3.04 12.74 -12.71
N TRP A 36 -3.29 13.69 -11.80
CA TRP A 36 -3.50 13.38 -10.38
C TRP A 36 -4.81 12.64 -10.16
N TRP A 37 -5.87 13.03 -10.88
CA TRP A 37 -7.15 12.34 -10.83
C TRP A 37 -7.05 10.91 -11.35
N VAL A 38 -6.25 10.68 -12.41
CA VAL A 38 -6.04 9.34 -12.97
C VAL A 38 -5.34 8.43 -11.96
N VAL A 39 -4.27 8.91 -11.31
CA VAL A 39 -3.52 8.12 -10.31
C VAL A 39 -4.36 7.84 -9.07
N ILE A 40 -5.07 8.84 -8.54
CA ILE A 40 -5.97 8.64 -7.38
C ILE A 40 -7.05 7.61 -7.72
N MET A 41 -7.67 7.73 -8.91
CA MET A 41 -8.72 6.79 -9.33
C MET A 41 -8.18 5.37 -9.50
N GLU A 42 -6.96 5.21 -10.03
CA GLU A 42 -6.26 3.93 -10.12
C GLU A 42 -6.16 3.26 -8.74
N HIS A 43 -5.66 3.99 -7.75
CA HIS A 43 -5.49 3.45 -6.40
C HIS A 43 -6.82 3.07 -5.74
N LEU A 44 -7.87 3.88 -5.92
CA LEU A 44 -9.20 3.57 -5.40
C LEU A 44 -9.77 2.29 -6.04
N VAL A 45 -9.63 2.13 -7.36
CA VAL A 45 -10.12 0.94 -8.07
C VAL A 45 -9.44 -0.33 -7.55
N PHE A 46 -8.12 -0.32 -7.40
CA PHE A 46 -7.40 -1.52 -6.96
C PHE A 46 -7.50 -1.76 -5.45
N MET A 47 -7.62 -0.72 -4.64
CA MET A 47 -7.92 -0.90 -3.20
C MET A 47 -9.32 -1.50 -3.01
N GLN A 48 -10.29 -1.14 -3.85
CA GLN A 48 -11.61 -1.77 -3.84
C GLN A 48 -11.53 -3.28 -4.17
N GLU A 49 -10.64 -3.69 -5.08
CA GLU A 49 -10.38 -5.11 -5.35
C GLU A 49 -9.75 -5.82 -4.13
N ALA A 50 -8.82 -5.16 -3.43
CA ALA A 50 -8.26 -5.68 -2.19
C ALA A 50 -9.32 -5.81 -1.07
N LEU A 51 -10.25 -4.86 -0.96
CA LEU A 51 -11.38 -4.92 -0.02
C LEU A 51 -12.32 -6.11 -0.33
N LYS A 52 -12.53 -6.46 -1.60
CA LYS A 52 -13.30 -7.67 -1.97
C LYS A 52 -12.61 -8.93 -1.44
N GLU A 53 -11.29 -9.00 -1.49
CA GLU A 53 -10.53 -10.10 -0.89
C GLU A 53 -10.61 -10.10 0.65
N ALA A 54 -10.52 -8.92 1.28
CA ALA A 54 -10.71 -8.79 2.73
C ALA A 54 -12.09 -9.30 3.20
N ALA A 55 -13.15 -9.00 2.43
CA ALA A 55 -14.50 -9.51 2.68
C ALA A 55 -14.59 -11.05 2.54
N LYS A 56 -13.84 -11.65 1.60
CA LYS A 56 -13.74 -13.11 1.50
C LYS A 56 -13.08 -13.70 2.73
N ALA A 57 -11.94 -13.16 3.19
CA ALA A 57 -11.32 -13.59 4.44
C ALA A 57 -12.30 -13.51 5.62
N ALA A 58 -13.03 -12.39 5.76
CA ALA A 58 -14.03 -12.22 6.81
C ALA A 58 -15.09 -13.35 6.79
N SER A 59 -15.61 -13.66 5.60
CA SER A 59 -16.63 -14.72 5.40
C SER A 59 -16.12 -16.12 5.74
N LEU A 60 -14.81 -16.34 5.60
CA LEU A 60 -14.12 -17.58 5.96
C LEU A 60 -13.71 -17.61 7.45
N GLY A 61 -13.94 -16.53 8.17
CA GLY A 61 -13.58 -16.39 9.57
C GLY A 61 -12.10 -16.08 9.83
N GLU A 62 -11.39 -15.63 8.80
CA GLU A 62 -10.02 -15.12 8.84
C GLU A 62 -9.99 -13.63 9.16
N VAL A 63 -8.87 -13.14 9.68
CA VAL A 63 -8.66 -11.68 9.84
C VAL A 63 -8.85 -11.01 8.48
N PRO A 64 -9.72 -9.99 8.33
CA PRO A 64 -10.19 -9.49 7.04
C PRO A 64 -9.15 -8.57 6.39
N ILE A 65 -8.08 -9.17 5.90
CA ILE A 65 -7.02 -8.50 5.16
C ILE A 65 -6.99 -9.10 3.77
N GLY A 66 -7.13 -8.25 2.77
CA GLY A 66 -6.99 -8.57 1.36
C GLY A 66 -5.83 -7.82 0.72
N ALA A 67 -5.26 -8.42 -0.32
CA ALA A 67 -4.19 -7.85 -1.12
C ALA A 67 -4.34 -8.22 -2.60
N VAL A 68 -3.93 -7.31 -3.48
CA VAL A 68 -3.86 -7.55 -4.92
C VAL A 68 -2.52 -7.06 -5.49
N VAL A 69 -1.97 -7.80 -6.45
CA VAL A 69 -0.78 -7.39 -7.21
C VAL A 69 -1.22 -6.92 -8.59
N VAL A 70 -0.80 -5.73 -8.97
CA VAL A 70 -1.12 -5.09 -10.23
C VAL A 70 0.15 -4.94 -11.06
N ARG A 71 0.06 -5.23 -12.36
CA ARG A 71 1.10 -4.97 -13.35
C ARG A 71 0.45 -4.46 -14.62
N ASP A 72 1.00 -3.40 -15.22
CA ASP A 72 0.48 -2.80 -16.46
C ASP A 72 -1.03 -2.46 -16.39
N GLY A 73 -1.49 -1.97 -15.23
CA GLY A 73 -2.88 -1.61 -14.97
C GLY A 73 -3.83 -2.81 -14.84
N GLN A 74 -3.31 -4.03 -14.68
CA GLN A 74 -4.11 -5.25 -14.55
C GLN A 74 -3.78 -5.99 -13.27
N VAL A 75 -4.81 -6.49 -12.58
CA VAL A 75 -4.61 -7.36 -11.41
C VAL A 75 -4.16 -8.74 -11.88
N ILE A 76 -2.92 -9.08 -11.57
CA ILE A 76 -2.34 -10.39 -11.89
C ILE A 76 -2.49 -11.40 -10.75
N ALA A 77 -2.57 -10.94 -9.49
CA ALA A 77 -2.79 -11.83 -8.35
C ALA A 77 -3.75 -11.19 -7.34
N ARG A 78 -4.57 -12.04 -6.71
CA ARG A 78 -5.50 -11.66 -5.64
C ARG A 78 -5.33 -12.65 -4.50
N ALA A 79 -5.31 -12.15 -3.28
CA ALA A 79 -5.25 -13.00 -2.10
C ALA A 79 -5.87 -12.33 -0.88
N HIS A 80 -6.21 -13.16 0.09
CA HIS A 80 -6.64 -12.75 1.41
C HIS A 80 -5.94 -13.60 2.46
N ASN A 81 -5.98 -13.16 3.71
CA ASN A 81 -5.38 -13.88 4.82
C ASN A 81 -5.99 -15.28 4.96
N MET A 82 -5.14 -16.31 5.10
CA MET A 82 -5.53 -17.73 5.23
C MET A 82 -4.86 -18.42 6.43
N ARG A 83 -4.39 -17.62 7.39
CA ARG A 83 -3.61 -18.08 8.54
C ARG A 83 -4.32 -19.19 9.33
N GLU A 84 -5.60 -19.01 9.63
CA GLU A 84 -6.36 -19.94 10.47
C GLU A 84 -6.74 -21.23 9.74
N ILE A 85 -7.10 -21.16 8.46
CA ILE A 85 -7.52 -22.29 7.63
C ILE A 85 -6.30 -23.12 7.22
N TRP A 86 -5.24 -22.47 6.73
CA TRP A 86 -4.04 -23.17 6.27
C TRP A 86 -3.14 -23.61 7.43
N LYS A 87 -3.43 -23.17 8.66
CA LYS A 87 -2.59 -23.41 9.85
C LYS A 87 -1.14 -22.98 9.61
N ASP A 88 -0.97 -21.89 8.86
CA ASP A 88 0.31 -21.35 8.44
C ASP A 88 0.44 -19.92 8.97
N PRO A 89 1.35 -19.65 9.92
CA PRO A 89 1.54 -18.31 10.47
C PRO A 89 2.02 -17.28 9.43
N THR A 90 2.52 -17.73 8.28
CA THR A 90 3.02 -16.88 7.19
C THR A 90 1.98 -16.60 6.10
N ALA A 91 0.80 -17.22 6.16
CA ALA A 91 -0.27 -17.12 5.16
C ALA A 91 -1.05 -15.79 5.24
N HIS A 92 -0.31 -14.68 5.25
CA HIS A 92 -0.82 -13.32 5.12
C HIS A 92 -1.16 -13.02 3.66
N ALA A 93 -2.09 -12.09 3.45
CA ALA A 93 -2.57 -11.72 2.12
C ALA A 93 -1.42 -11.29 1.19
N GLU A 94 -0.49 -10.49 1.69
CA GLU A 94 0.67 -9.99 0.93
C GLU A 94 1.58 -11.12 0.46
N ILE A 95 1.89 -12.07 1.35
CA ILE A 95 2.75 -13.21 1.05
C ILE A 95 2.11 -14.10 -0.01
N ILE A 96 0.81 -14.39 0.14
CA ILE A 96 0.08 -15.22 -0.82
C ILE A 96 0.03 -14.52 -2.18
N ALA A 97 -0.27 -13.22 -2.22
CA ALA A 97 -0.34 -12.46 -3.46
C ALA A 97 1.02 -12.37 -4.18
N ILE A 98 2.12 -12.15 -3.44
CA ILE A 98 3.48 -12.15 -3.98
C ILE A 98 3.86 -13.50 -4.58
N ARG A 99 3.54 -14.60 -3.88
CA ARG A 99 3.80 -15.97 -4.36
C ARG A 99 3.03 -16.26 -5.64
N GLU A 100 1.76 -15.87 -5.69
CA GLU A 100 0.92 -16.08 -6.87
C GLU A 100 1.38 -15.24 -8.05
N ALA A 101 1.72 -13.97 -7.84
CA ALA A 101 2.30 -13.11 -8.87
C ALA A 101 3.62 -13.67 -9.41
N SER A 102 4.49 -14.19 -8.53
CA SER A 102 5.75 -14.83 -8.91
C SER A 102 5.53 -16.08 -9.77
N ARG A 103 4.52 -16.88 -9.41
CA ARG A 103 4.13 -18.07 -10.18
C ARG A 103 3.64 -17.71 -11.57
N ILE A 104 2.81 -16.67 -11.68
CA ILE A 104 2.24 -16.20 -12.94
C ILE A 104 3.32 -15.62 -13.87
N LEU A 105 4.26 -14.85 -13.31
CA LEU A 105 5.34 -14.21 -14.07
C LEU A 105 6.54 -15.13 -14.32
N GLY A 106 6.56 -16.32 -13.72
CA GLY A 106 7.64 -17.30 -13.88
C GLY A 106 8.96 -16.90 -13.24
N GLY A 107 8.94 -16.05 -12.19
CA GLY A 107 10.15 -15.55 -11.56
C GLY A 107 9.91 -14.88 -10.21
N TRP A 108 10.97 -14.71 -9.42
CA TRP A 108 10.90 -14.14 -8.07
C TRP A 108 10.96 -12.60 -8.05
N ARG A 109 11.44 -11.98 -9.14
CA ARG A 109 11.48 -10.52 -9.28
C ARG A 109 10.15 -10.02 -9.83
N LEU A 110 9.49 -9.17 -9.07
CA LEU A 110 8.21 -8.53 -9.36
C LEU A 110 8.38 -7.04 -9.71
N THR A 111 9.47 -6.69 -10.39
CA THR A 111 9.68 -5.33 -10.91
C THR A 111 8.59 -4.98 -11.92
N GLY A 112 8.10 -3.75 -11.89
CA GLY A 112 6.92 -3.30 -12.62
C GLY A 112 5.59 -3.64 -11.93
N CYS A 113 5.61 -4.29 -10.76
CA CYS A 113 4.41 -4.61 -10.01
C CYS A 113 4.17 -3.63 -8.85
N LYS A 114 2.89 -3.32 -8.62
CA LYS A 114 2.38 -2.59 -7.46
C LYS A 114 1.62 -3.56 -6.55
N LEU A 115 1.81 -3.46 -5.25
CA LEU A 115 1.02 -4.20 -4.25
C LEU A 115 0.01 -3.27 -3.59
N TYR A 116 -1.27 -3.63 -3.64
CA TYR A 116 -2.33 -2.98 -2.86
C TYR A 116 -2.73 -3.89 -1.71
N VAL A 117 -2.77 -3.37 -0.48
CA VAL A 117 -3.16 -4.14 0.71
C VAL A 117 -4.04 -3.31 1.65
N THR A 118 -5.09 -3.92 2.17
CA THR A 118 -6.07 -3.21 3.03
C THR A 118 -5.52 -2.74 4.38
N LEU A 119 -4.46 -3.36 4.89
CA LEU A 119 -3.83 -3.02 6.17
C LEU A 119 -2.32 -2.83 5.97
N GLU A 120 -1.72 -1.91 6.72
CA GLU A 120 -0.27 -1.68 6.74
C GLU A 120 0.50 -3.00 6.95
N PRO A 121 1.50 -3.30 6.10
CA PRO A 121 2.21 -4.58 6.15
C PRO A 121 3.04 -4.71 7.42
N CYS A 122 3.07 -5.92 7.99
CA CYS A 122 3.95 -6.25 9.12
C CYS A 122 5.42 -6.45 8.69
N PRO A 123 6.40 -6.64 9.60
CA PRO A 123 7.81 -6.77 9.23
C PRO A 123 8.09 -7.92 8.24
N MET A 124 7.38 -9.04 8.38
CA MET A 124 7.49 -10.18 7.47
C MET A 124 7.05 -9.79 6.04
N CYS A 125 5.90 -9.14 5.92
CA CYS A 125 5.34 -8.76 4.62
C CYS A 125 6.15 -7.63 3.98
N ALA A 126 6.53 -6.61 4.77
CA ALA A 126 7.41 -5.54 4.32
C ALA A 126 8.76 -6.09 3.78
N GLY A 127 9.38 -7.01 4.52
CA GLY A 127 10.59 -7.70 4.06
C GLY A 127 10.38 -8.49 2.77
N ALA A 128 9.28 -9.24 2.66
CA ALA A 128 8.95 -9.99 1.45
C ALA A 128 8.79 -9.08 0.23
N ILE A 129 8.15 -7.93 0.39
CA ILE A 129 7.96 -6.96 -0.70
C ILE A 129 9.31 -6.39 -1.19
N LEU A 130 10.18 -6.01 -0.26
CA LEU A 130 11.52 -5.50 -0.58
C LEU A 130 12.36 -6.54 -1.32
N LEU A 131 12.29 -7.80 -0.88
CA LEU A 131 13.01 -8.91 -1.49
C LEU A 131 12.43 -9.30 -2.85
N ALA A 132 11.12 -9.14 -3.05
CA ALA A 132 10.44 -9.38 -4.31
C ALA A 132 10.68 -8.28 -5.36
N ARG A 133 11.31 -7.15 -4.99
CA ARG A 133 11.61 -6.03 -5.91
C ARG A 133 10.37 -5.38 -6.52
N MET A 134 9.28 -5.28 -5.75
CA MET A 134 8.07 -4.57 -6.20
C MET A 134 8.31 -3.06 -6.22
N ASP A 135 7.73 -2.37 -7.20
CA ASP A 135 8.01 -0.96 -7.43
C ASP A 135 7.22 -0.05 -6.48
N GLU A 136 6.03 -0.48 -6.07
CA GLU A 136 5.14 0.33 -5.22
C GLU A 136 4.35 -0.52 -4.23
N ILE A 137 4.13 0.06 -3.05
CA ILE A 137 3.29 -0.47 -1.98
C ILE A 137 2.23 0.56 -1.65
N ILE A 138 0.98 0.15 -1.74
CA ILE A 138 -0.17 1.00 -1.47
C ILE A 138 -0.99 0.34 -0.38
N PHE A 139 -1.17 1.00 0.76
CA PHE A 139 -1.98 0.45 1.84
C PHE A 139 -3.10 1.37 2.33
N GLY A 140 -4.15 0.75 2.86
CA GLY A 140 -5.31 1.45 3.40
C GLY A 140 -5.14 1.86 4.86
N ALA A 141 -5.61 1.02 5.78
CA ALA A 141 -5.57 1.31 7.21
C ALA A 141 -4.15 1.14 7.78
N LYS A 142 -3.80 1.95 8.80
CA LYS A 142 -2.57 1.77 9.59
C LYS A 142 -2.68 0.61 10.57
N GLU A 143 -1.55 -0.01 10.91
CA GLU A 143 -1.44 -1.04 11.94
C GLU A 143 -0.51 -0.57 13.08
N PRO A 144 -1.05 0.09 14.12
CA PRO A 144 -0.22 0.71 15.17
C PRO A 144 0.63 -0.28 15.98
N LYS A 145 0.24 -1.57 16.05
CA LYS A 145 0.93 -2.54 16.90
C LYS A 145 2.04 -3.30 16.18
N PHE A 146 1.88 -3.52 14.89
CA PHE A 146 2.77 -4.40 14.12
C PHE A 146 3.16 -3.84 12.75
N GLY A 147 2.71 -2.64 12.36
CA GLY A 147 2.98 -2.06 11.05
C GLY A 147 4.45 -1.71 10.86
N ALA A 148 4.99 -2.07 9.70
CA ALA A 148 6.40 -1.91 9.36
C ALA A 148 6.65 -0.91 8.21
N ALA A 149 5.64 -0.09 7.88
CA ALA A 149 5.71 0.97 6.87
C ALA A 149 5.45 2.35 7.49
N GLY A 150 5.87 2.56 8.74
CA GLY A 150 5.81 3.83 9.44
C GLY A 150 5.09 3.82 10.80
N SER A 151 4.39 2.75 11.17
CA SER A 151 3.74 2.66 12.50
C SER A 151 4.69 2.22 13.62
N LEU A 152 5.09 0.95 13.67
CA LEU A 152 6.02 0.44 14.69
C LEU A 152 7.47 0.64 14.25
N VAL A 153 7.75 0.30 12.99
CA VAL A 153 9.05 0.48 12.32
C VAL A 153 8.81 0.94 10.88
N ASN A 154 9.85 1.44 10.22
CA ASN A 154 9.81 1.73 8.79
C ASN A 154 10.91 0.94 8.07
N LEU A 155 10.53 -0.19 7.49
CA LEU A 155 11.43 -1.02 6.68
C LEU A 155 11.42 -0.62 5.20
N ILE A 156 10.36 0.04 4.73
CA ILE A 156 10.18 0.33 3.30
C ILE A 156 11.03 1.52 2.84
N GLU A 157 11.06 2.59 3.63
CA GLU A 157 11.72 3.85 3.25
C GLU A 157 13.13 3.99 3.85
N THR A 158 13.70 2.93 4.43
CA THR A 158 15.08 2.96 4.94
C THR A 158 16.08 3.02 3.79
N ASP A 159 17.15 3.79 3.99
CA ASP A 159 18.19 4.01 3.00
C ASP A 159 19.19 2.86 2.87
N GLN A 160 19.15 1.91 3.82
CA GLN A 160 20.09 0.79 3.91
C GLN A 160 19.83 -0.32 2.89
N PHE A 161 18.61 -0.42 2.32
CA PHE A 161 18.30 -1.43 1.31
C PHE A 161 18.66 -0.97 -0.11
N ASN A 162 19.05 -1.94 -0.94
CA ASN A 162 19.40 -1.72 -2.34
C ASN A 162 18.20 -1.59 -3.29
N HIS A 163 16.98 -1.75 -2.78
CA HIS A 163 15.73 -1.56 -3.50
C HIS A 163 14.81 -0.71 -2.64
N ARG A 164 14.12 0.24 -3.26
CA ARG A 164 13.29 1.24 -2.57
C ARG A 164 11.95 1.35 -3.28
N PRO A 165 10.92 0.62 -2.80
CA PRO A 165 9.57 0.76 -3.33
C PRO A 165 9.04 2.17 -3.03
N HIS A 166 8.21 2.72 -3.91
CA HIS A 166 7.38 3.86 -3.56
C HIS A 166 6.30 3.44 -2.56
N LEU A 167 5.98 4.30 -1.59
CA LEU A 167 5.03 4.01 -0.53
C LEU A 167 3.88 5.01 -0.55
N SER A 168 2.68 4.49 -0.79
CA SER A 168 1.42 5.24 -0.72
C SER A 168 0.58 4.70 0.44
N SER A 169 0.07 5.58 1.29
CA SER A 169 -0.67 5.18 2.49
C SER A 169 -2.00 5.91 2.60
N GLY A 170 -2.94 5.31 3.34
CA GLY A 170 -4.23 5.93 3.64
C GLY A 170 -5.29 5.80 2.55
N ILE A 171 -5.07 4.98 1.53
CA ILE A 171 -6.03 4.80 0.43
C ILE A 171 -7.24 4.00 0.94
N MET A 172 -8.42 4.63 0.99
CA MET A 172 -9.63 4.02 1.57
C MET A 172 -9.42 3.53 3.01
N ALA A 173 -8.67 4.30 3.82
CA ALA A 173 -8.29 3.92 5.17
C ALA A 173 -9.49 3.66 6.09
N ASP A 174 -10.57 4.43 5.93
CA ASP A 174 -11.77 4.30 6.74
C ASP A 174 -12.50 3.00 6.45
N GLU A 175 -12.71 2.66 5.17
CA GLU A 175 -13.33 1.41 4.73
C GLU A 175 -12.49 0.19 5.13
N CYS A 176 -11.18 0.27 4.92
CA CYS A 176 -10.24 -0.77 5.33
C CYS A 176 -10.21 -0.97 6.85
N GLY A 177 -10.28 0.12 7.62
CA GLY A 177 -10.33 0.06 9.08
C GLY A 177 -11.68 -0.43 9.60
N MET A 178 -12.77 -0.12 8.90
CA MET A 178 -14.13 -0.49 9.31
C MET A 178 -14.34 -2.00 9.28
N ILE A 179 -13.95 -2.67 8.19
CA ILE A 179 -14.11 -4.13 8.08
C ILE A 179 -13.35 -4.89 9.18
N LEU A 180 -12.15 -4.43 9.55
CA LEU A 180 -11.37 -4.97 10.67
C LEU A 180 -12.09 -4.78 12.01
N LYS A 181 -12.61 -3.58 12.27
CA LYS A 181 -13.36 -3.28 13.50
C LYS A 181 -14.61 -4.14 13.63
N GLU A 182 -15.37 -4.30 12.54
CA GLU A 182 -16.59 -5.12 12.50
C GLU A 182 -16.29 -6.59 12.76
N PHE A 183 -15.23 -7.12 12.15
CA PHE A 183 -14.80 -8.51 12.35
C PHE A 183 -14.45 -8.81 13.82
N PHE A 184 -13.71 -7.92 14.49
CA PHE A 184 -13.38 -8.13 15.91
C PHE A 184 -14.54 -7.84 16.86
N LYS A 185 -15.50 -6.99 16.49
CA LYS A 185 -16.69 -6.71 17.31
C LYS A 185 -17.58 -7.96 17.48
N THR A 186 -17.67 -8.80 16.45
CA THR A 186 -18.49 -10.02 16.47
C THR A 186 -17.83 -11.19 17.20
N ARG A 187 -16.59 -11.03 17.67
CA ARG A 187 -15.76 -12.09 18.29
C ARG A 187 -15.26 -11.72 19.70
N ARG A 188 -15.85 -10.71 20.33
CA ARG A 188 -15.58 -10.29 21.71
C ARG A 188 -16.68 -10.75 22.66
#